data_AF-A0A7S0ELR9-F1
#
_entry.id   AF-A0A7S0ELR9-F1
#
_cell.length_a   1.000
_cell.length_b   1.000
_cell.length_c   1.000
_cell.angle_alpha   90.00
_cell.angle_beta   90.00
_cell.angle_gamma   90.00
#
_symmetry.space_group_name_H-M   'P 1'
#
loop_
_entity.id
_entity.type
_entity.pdbx_description
1 polymer ?
#
loop_
_entity_poly.entity_id
_entity_poly.type
_entity_poly.pdbx_seq_one_letter_code
_entity_poly.pdbx_strand_id
1 'polypeptide(L)'
;MDTTMVFDEKNIRRRIYDALNVLMAMDVITRDRKNIRWKGFPVTNEETRETVLSRIDVLEKSIRKKSREIEKKAFHFLGLKNIVKRNTEQGIGETLETDKCKLQIPFVLAQTKDIHDVELEIHSDRKRASLYFSNKFELHDDKSVLDLMEMHKVEDEESLKQAFPNCPEISSLLLKKRPDIVRKPPSSS
;
A
#
# COMPACT_ATOMS: atom_id res chain seq x y z
N MET A 1 38.89 38.03 56.81
CA MET A 1 37.65 37.53 56.18
C MET A 1 37.82 37.62 54.67
N ASP A 2 37.42 36.58 53.96
CA ASP A 2 37.07 36.52 52.53
C ASP A 2 38.12 36.68 51.42
N THR A 3 39.33 36.16 51.58
CA THR A 3 40.25 36.01 50.41
C THR A 3 39.89 34.80 49.55
N THR A 4 39.31 33.75 50.12
CA THR A 4 38.94 32.51 49.40
C THR A 4 37.79 32.70 48.41
N MET A 5 36.78 33.51 48.75
CA MET A 5 35.66 33.85 47.84
C MET A 5 36.12 34.62 46.59
N VAL A 6 37.12 35.49 46.71
CA VAL A 6 37.63 36.31 45.60
C VAL A 6 38.40 35.48 44.57
N PHE A 7 39.14 34.45 45.03
CA PHE A 7 39.81 33.51 44.13
C PHE A 7 38.81 32.64 43.35
N ASP A 8 37.68 32.32 43.95
CA ASP A 8 36.65 31.51 43.32
C ASP A 8 35.92 32.29 42.22
N GLU A 9 35.55 33.57 42.45
CA GLU A 9 34.84 34.37 41.45
C GLU A 9 35.64 34.55 40.14
N LYS A 10 36.95 34.81 40.23
CA LYS A 10 37.81 34.97 39.04
C LYS A 10 37.95 33.66 38.27
N ASN A 11 38.07 32.54 38.98
CA ASN A 11 38.18 31.22 38.36
C ASN A 11 36.87 30.80 37.71
N ILE A 12 35.75 30.94 38.43
CA ILE A 12 34.40 30.68 37.95
C ILE A 12 34.10 31.51 36.71
N ARG A 13 34.41 32.82 36.73
CA ARG A 13 34.22 33.69 35.57
C ARG A 13 35.02 33.21 34.34
N ARG A 14 36.28 32.81 34.54
CA ARG A 14 37.13 32.22 33.48
C ARG A 14 36.50 30.94 32.92
N ARG A 15 36.03 30.03 33.77
CA ARG A 15 35.40 28.76 33.36
C ARG A 15 34.10 28.99 32.60
N ILE A 16 33.28 29.95 33.03
CA ILE A 16 32.03 30.32 32.35
C ILE A 16 32.32 30.79 30.93
N TYR A 17 33.33 31.65 30.73
CA TYR A 17 33.69 32.08 29.38
C TYR A 17 34.25 30.95 28.52
N ASP A 18 35.06 30.06 29.09
CA ASP A 18 35.55 28.89 28.36
C ASP A 18 34.38 28.00 27.91
N ALA A 19 33.42 27.71 28.78
CA ALA A 19 32.22 26.95 28.43
C ALA A 19 31.38 27.65 27.35
N LEU A 20 31.13 28.95 27.48
CA LEU A 20 30.37 29.73 26.50
C LEU A 20 31.07 29.81 25.14
N ASN A 21 32.39 29.97 25.12
CA ASN A 21 33.17 30.02 23.88
C ASN A 21 33.20 28.66 23.18
N VAL A 22 33.31 27.57 23.94
CA VAL A 22 33.23 26.20 23.39
C VAL A 22 31.84 25.95 22.80
N LEU A 23 30.77 26.31 23.52
CA LEU A 23 29.39 26.17 23.01
C LEU A 23 29.13 27.03 21.76
N MET A 24 29.75 28.21 21.66
CA MET A 24 29.68 29.06 20.48
C MET A 24 30.49 28.48 19.30
N ALA A 25 31.68 27.92 19.57
CA ALA A 25 32.51 27.27 18.56
C ALA A 25 31.88 25.98 18.01
N MET A 26 31.09 25.27 18.83
CA MET A 26 30.27 24.13 18.40
C MET A 26 28.93 24.54 17.76
N ASP A 27 28.70 25.83 17.52
CA ASP A 27 27.46 26.43 17.00
C ASP A 27 26.18 26.09 17.80
N VAL A 28 26.32 25.70 19.08
CA VAL A 28 25.20 25.35 19.96
C VAL A 28 24.48 26.59 20.50
N ILE A 29 25.21 27.70 20.64
CA ILE A 29 24.68 29.00 21.06
C ILE A 29 25.20 30.13 20.17
N THR A 30 24.45 31.22 20.07
CA THR A 30 24.93 32.49 19.53
C THR A 30 24.91 33.58 20.58
N ARG A 31 25.88 34.49 20.51
CA ARG A 31 25.97 35.66 21.37
C ARG A 31 25.84 36.93 20.56
N ASP A 32 24.84 37.73 20.89
CA ASP A 32 24.71 39.12 20.45
C ASP A 32 24.80 40.03 21.67
N ARG A 33 25.96 40.65 21.88
CA ARG A 33 26.27 41.49 23.05
C ARG A 33 25.99 40.76 24.38
N LYS A 34 24.88 41.10 25.04
CA LYS A 34 24.42 40.52 26.32
C LYS A 34 23.36 39.42 26.14
N ASN A 35 22.87 39.21 24.92
CA ASN A 35 21.87 38.21 24.61
C ASN A 35 22.56 36.92 24.14
N ILE A 36 22.26 35.81 24.80
CA ILE A 36 22.69 34.48 24.38
C ILE A 36 21.44 33.75 23.90
N ARG A 37 21.45 33.30 22.65
CA ARG A 37 20.38 32.48 22.08
C ARG A 37 20.86 31.05 21.91
N TRP A 38 20.02 30.10 22.32
CA TRP A 38 20.21 28.68 22.04
C TRP A 38 19.92 28.39 20.56
N LYS A 39 20.86 27.73 19.87
CA LYS A 39 20.72 27.28 18.48
C LYS A 39 20.40 25.78 18.37
N GLY A 40 20.78 24.97 19.36
CA GLY A 40 20.73 23.50 19.28
C GLY A 40 22.00 22.91 18.68
N PHE A 41 22.16 21.59 18.71
CA PHE A 41 23.38 20.94 18.22
C PHE A 41 23.40 20.86 16.68
N PRO A 42 24.52 21.18 16.02
CA PRO A 42 24.59 21.29 14.56
C PRO A 42 24.26 19.98 13.82
N VAL A 43 24.67 18.83 14.38
CA VAL A 43 24.39 17.49 13.82
C VAL A 43 22.88 17.16 13.83
N THR A 44 22.13 17.79 14.72
CA THR A 44 20.69 17.51 14.95
C THR A 44 19.78 18.32 14.03
N ASN A 45 20.29 19.35 13.34
CA ASN A 45 19.41 20.35 12.73
C ASN A 45 19.24 20.22 11.20
N GLU A 46 20.29 20.02 10.41
CA GLU A 46 20.17 20.05 8.94
C GLU A 46 20.32 18.65 8.31
N GLU A 47 21.41 17.93 8.60
CA GLU A 47 21.62 16.55 8.12
C GLU A 47 20.55 15.58 8.67
N THR A 48 20.21 15.73 9.95
CA THR A 48 19.12 14.98 10.58
C THR A 48 17.77 15.33 9.94
N ARG A 49 17.54 16.60 9.60
CA ARG A 49 16.30 17.04 8.95
C ARG A 49 16.18 16.46 7.54
N GLU A 50 17.23 16.50 6.73
CA GLU A 50 17.23 15.91 5.39
C GLU A 50 17.03 14.38 5.45
N THR A 51 17.65 13.71 6.42
CA THR A 51 17.45 12.27 6.67
C THR A 51 16.00 11.97 7.08
N VAL A 52 15.39 12.82 7.91
CA VAL A 52 13.98 12.68 8.32
C VAL A 52 13.05 12.91 7.13
N LEU A 53 13.29 13.94 6.31
CA LEU A 53 12.48 14.25 5.13
C LEU A 53 12.56 13.13 4.08
N SER A 54 13.75 12.62 3.79
CA SER A 54 13.93 11.48 2.88
C SER A 54 13.24 10.22 3.42
N ARG A 55 13.31 9.97 4.73
CA ARG A 55 12.57 8.87 5.37
C ARG A 55 11.06 9.04 5.25
N ILE A 56 10.53 10.26 5.41
CA ILE A 56 9.11 10.56 5.20
C ILE A 56 8.72 10.23 3.75
N ASP A 57 9.47 10.68 2.74
CA ASP A 57 9.16 10.38 1.34
C ASP A 57 9.15 8.86 1.05
N VAL A 58 10.13 8.13 1.57
CA VAL A 58 10.19 6.66 1.44
C VAL A 58 8.97 6.01 2.12
N LEU A 59 8.61 6.45 3.32
CA LEU A 59 7.44 5.93 4.04
C LEU A 59 6.15 6.24 3.30
N GLU A 60 5.98 7.45 2.78
CA GLU A 60 4.80 7.81 1.98
C GLU A 60 4.69 6.96 0.71
N LYS A 61 5.81 6.75 -0.01
CA LYS A 61 5.84 5.85 -1.17
C LYS A 61 5.42 4.43 -0.78
N SER A 62 5.90 3.93 0.36
CA SER A 62 5.53 2.63 0.90
C SER A 62 4.05 2.54 1.25
N ILE A 63 3.50 3.55 1.93
CA ILE A 63 2.07 3.65 2.26
C ILE A 63 1.23 3.64 0.98
N ARG A 64 1.59 4.44 -0.03
CA ARG A 64 0.90 4.47 -1.32
C ARG A 64 0.92 3.10 -2.01
N LYS A 65 2.07 2.40 -1.99
CA LYS A 65 2.19 1.04 -2.54
C LYS A 65 1.28 0.06 -1.81
N LYS A 66 1.36 0.00 -0.48
CA LYS A 66 0.54 -0.91 0.34
C LYS A 66 -0.95 -0.63 0.19
N SER A 67 -1.35 0.64 0.10
CA SER A 67 -2.75 1.02 -0.14
C SER A 67 -3.27 0.45 -1.46
N ARG A 68 -2.49 0.52 -2.56
CA ARG A 68 -2.85 -0.10 -3.84
C ARG A 68 -2.91 -1.63 -3.76
N GLU A 69 -2.02 -2.24 -2.99
CA GLU A 69 -2.02 -3.71 -2.80
C GLU A 69 -3.25 -4.17 -2.01
N ILE A 70 -3.64 -3.45 -0.97
CA ILE A 70 -4.86 -3.72 -0.19
C ILE A 70 -6.09 -3.60 -1.10
N GLU A 71 -6.16 -2.52 -1.88
CA GLU A 71 -7.24 -2.29 -2.84
C GLU A 71 -7.39 -3.47 -3.82
N LYS A 72 -6.31 -3.87 -4.50
CA LYS A 72 -6.32 -5.01 -5.43
C LYS A 72 -6.77 -6.30 -4.76
N LYS A 73 -6.27 -6.57 -3.55
CA LYS A 73 -6.65 -7.78 -2.79
C LYS A 73 -8.12 -7.75 -2.37
N ALA A 74 -8.63 -6.59 -1.96
CA ALA A 74 -10.00 -6.43 -1.53
C ALA A 74 -10.98 -6.62 -2.70
N PHE A 75 -10.69 -6.06 -3.88
CA PHE A 75 -11.49 -6.30 -5.09
C PHE A 75 -11.50 -7.78 -5.49
N HIS A 76 -10.34 -8.43 -5.48
CA HIS A 76 -10.25 -9.85 -5.80
C HIS A 76 -11.03 -10.71 -4.80
N PHE A 77 -10.88 -10.44 -3.50
CA PHE A 77 -11.64 -11.13 -2.45
C PHE A 77 -13.15 -10.99 -2.66
N LEU A 78 -13.60 -9.80 -3.02
CA LEU A 78 -15.01 -9.53 -3.31
C LEU A 78 -15.49 -10.29 -4.55
N GLY A 79 -14.69 -10.29 -5.62
CA GLY A 79 -14.94 -11.10 -6.81
C GLY A 79 -15.07 -12.59 -6.51
N LEU A 80 -14.18 -13.13 -5.67
CA LEU A 80 -14.24 -14.52 -5.22
C LEU A 80 -15.47 -14.81 -4.34
N LYS A 81 -15.81 -13.91 -3.42
CA LYS A 81 -17.00 -14.09 -2.58
C LYS A 81 -18.27 -14.10 -3.42
N ASN A 82 -18.37 -13.20 -4.38
CA ASN A 82 -19.54 -13.05 -5.25
C ASN A 82 -19.67 -14.19 -6.26
N ILE A 83 -18.56 -14.66 -6.86
CA ILE A 83 -18.61 -15.81 -7.78
C ILE A 83 -19.02 -17.08 -7.03
N VAL A 84 -18.54 -17.28 -5.79
CA VAL A 84 -18.94 -18.42 -4.95
C VAL A 84 -20.44 -18.33 -4.65
N LYS A 85 -20.94 -17.17 -4.20
CA LYS A 85 -22.37 -16.95 -3.95
C LYS A 85 -23.21 -17.28 -5.20
N ARG A 86 -22.85 -16.72 -6.35
CA ARG A 86 -23.54 -16.95 -7.64
C ARG A 86 -23.55 -18.43 -8.04
N ASN A 87 -22.40 -19.11 -7.92
CA ASN A 87 -22.30 -20.51 -8.30
C ASN A 87 -23.12 -21.43 -7.38
N THR A 88 -23.16 -21.12 -6.08
CA THR A 88 -24.00 -21.83 -5.09
C THR A 88 -25.49 -21.63 -5.40
N GLU A 89 -25.92 -20.40 -5.69
CA GLU A 89 -27.32 -20.09 -6.04
C GLU A 89 -27.77 -20.75 -7.35
N GLN A 90 -26.84 -20.98 -8.28
CA GLN A 90 -27.11 -21.65 -9.56
C GLN A 90 -27.08 -23.19 -9.46
N GLY A 91 -26.85 -23.76 -8.26
CA GLY A 91 -26.78 -25.22 -8.08
C GLY A 91 -25.60 -25.87 -8.84
N ILE A 92 -24.57 -25.09 -9.17
CA ILE A 92 -23.39 -25.56 -9.92
C ILE A 92 -22.56 -26.47 -9.00
N GLY A 93 -22.90 -27.76 -8.98
CA GLY A 93 -22.33 -28.76 -8.06
C GLY A 93 -23.19 -30.01 -7.86
N GLU A 94 -24.47 -29.97 -8.23
CA GLU A 94 -25.43 -31.06 -7.95
C GLU A 94 -25.55 -32.10 -9.09
N THR A 95 -25.10 -31.78 -10.32
CA THR A 95 -25.32 -32.63 -11.51
C THR A 95 -24.00 -33.02 -12.19
N LEU A 96 -23.81 -34.32 -12.44
CA LEU A 96 -22.59 -34.88 -13.07
C LEU A 96 -22.22 -34.26 -14.44
N GLU A 97 -23.20 -33.81 -15.21
CA GLU A 97 -22.99 -33.19 -16.53
C GLU A 97 -22.30 -31.82 -16.45
N THR A 98 -22.41 -31.12 -15.32
CA THR A 98 -21.82 -29.78 -15.16
C THR A 98 -20.30 -29.81 -14.98
N ASP A 99 -19.70 -30.95 -14.61
CA ASP A 99 -18.27 -31.01 -14.29
C ASP A 99 -17.35 -30.83 -15.50
N LYS A 100 -17.82 -31.16 -16.71
CA LYS A 100 -17.02 -30.99 -17.93
C LYS A 100 -16.90 -29.53 -18.39
N CYS A 101 -17.79 -28.65 -17.92
CA CYS A 101 -17.86 -27.24 -18.34
C CYS A 101 -17.40 -26.26 -17.26
N LYS A 102 -16.72 -26.73 -16.20
CA LYS A 102 -16.22 -25.89 -15.11
C LYS A 102 -14.75 -25.59 -15.29
N LEU A 103 -14.39 -24.32 -15.16
CA LEU A 103 -13.00 -23.89 -15.05
C LEU A 103 -12.70 -23.53 -13.59
N GLN A 104 -11.82 -24.31 -12.96
CA GLN A 104 -11.41 -24.06 -11.57
C GLN A 104 -10.32 -23.01 -11.49
N ILE A 105 -10.38 -22.17 -10.46
CA ILE A 105 -9.35 -21.19 -10.11
C ILE A 105 -8.23 -21.94 -9.33
N PRO A 106 -6.93 -21.70 -9.60
CA PRO A 106 -6.39 -20.67 -10.49
C PRO A 106 -6.27 -21.11 -11.95
N PHE A 107 -6.50 -20.17 -12.87
CA PHE A 107 -6.34 -20.39 -14.30
C PHE A 107 -5.78 -19.17 -15.01
N VAL A 108 -5.34 -19.37 -16.25
CA VAL A 108 -4.94 -18.32 -17.19
C VAL A 108 -5.66 -18.58 -18.51
N LEU A 109 -6.19 -17.54 -19.12
CA LEU A 109 -6.91 -17.58 -20.38
C LEU A 109 -6.11 -16.84 -21.46
N ALA A 110 -5.84 -17.51 -22.58
CA ALA A 110 -5.31 -16.87 -23.78
C ALA A 110 -6.45 -16.64 -24.77
N GLN A 111 -6.69 -15.38 -25.13
CA GLN A 111 -7.72 -14.97 -26.08
C GLN A 111 -7.07 -14.59 -27.41
N THR A 112 -7.60 -15.14 -28.50
CA THR A 112 -7.22 -14.83 -29.88
C THR A 112 -8.47 -14.56 -30.71
N LYS A 113 -8.33 -13.91 -31.87
CA LYS A 113 -9.45 -13.64 -32.78
C LYS A 113 -9.91 -14.89 -33.54
N ASP A 114 -8.95 -15.72 -33.93
CA ASP A 114 -9.18 -16.98 -34.62
C ASP A 114 -8.47 -18.11 -33.88
N ILE A 115 -9.21 -19.19 -33.61
CA ILE A 115 -8.68 -20.38 -32.94
C ILE A 115 -7.72 -21.17 -33.83
N HIS A 116 -7.86 -21.03 -35.16
CA HIS A 116 -6.96 -21.67 -36.13
C HIS A 116 -5.54 -21.08 -36.11
N ASP A 117 -5.33 -19.95 -35.44
CA ASP A 117 -4.01 -19.35 -35.25
C ASP A 117 -3.20 -19.98 -34.11
N VAL A 118 -3.75 -20.98 -33.41
CA VAL A 118 -3.15 -21.54 -32.20
C VAL A 118 -2.62 -22.95 -32.43
N GLU A 119 -1.31 -23.12 -32.26
CA GLU A 119 -0.68 -24.43 -32.16
C GLU A 119 -0.27 -24.70 -30.70
N LEU A 120 -0.68 -25.85 -30.16
CA LEU A 120 -0.39 -26.26 -28.78
C LEU A 120 0.49 -27.50 -28.78
N GLU A 121 1.70 -27.38 -28.26
CA GLU A 121 2.60 -28.50 -28.02
C GLU A 121 2.68 -28.78 -26.51
N ILE A 122 2.11 -29.90 -26.08
CA ILE A 122 2.24 -30.36 -24.69
C ILE A 122 3.44 -31.27 -24.61
N HIS A 123 4.43 -30.91 -23.78
CA HIS A 123 5.59 -31.75 -23.56
C HIS A 123 5.19 -33.06 -22.87
N SER A 124 5.97 -34.11 -23.10
CA SER A 124 5.73 -35.45 -22.56
C SER A 124 5.58 -35.48 -21.03
N ASP A 125 6.20 -34.54 -20.32
CA ASP A 125 6.12 -34.38 -18.87
C ASP A 125 4.80 -33.80 -18.36
N ARG A 126 3.93 -33.27 -19.23
CA ARG A 126 2.70 -32.52 -18.92
C ARG A 126 2.90 -31.34 -17.95
N LYS A 127 4.14 -30.92 -17.73
CA LYS A 127 4.50 -29.78 -16.88
C LYS A 127 4.76 -28.54 -17.71
N ARG A 128 5.03 -28.72 -19.00
CA ARG A 128 5.28 -27.64 -19.94
C ARG A 128 4.34 -27.78 -21.12
N ALA A 129 3.80 -26.64 -21.54
CA ALA A 129 3.05 -26.51 -22.77
C ALA A 129 3.56 -25.26 -23.49
N SER A 130 3.80 -25.40 -24.78
CA SER A 130 4.20 -24.31 -25.67
C SER A 130 2.98 -23.96 -26.53
N LEU A 131 2.59 -22.69 -26.50
CA LEU A 131 1.52 -22.16 -27.34
C LEU A 131 2.15 -21.23 -28.37
N TYR A 132 1.91 -21.52 -29.63
CA TYR A 132 2.31 -20.69 -30.75
C TYR A 132 1.08 -19.99 -31.30
N PHE A 133 1.16 -18.66 -31.43
CA PHE A 133 0.10 -17.84 -31.98
C PHE A 133 0.60 -17.17 -33.26
N SER A 134 -0.08 -17.42 -34.38
CA SER A 134 0.23 -16.77 -35.66
C SER A 134 -0.10 -15.28 -35.64
N ASN A 135 -1.09 -14.88 -34.83
CA ASN A 135 -1.55 -13.52 -34.68
C ASN A 135 -1.40 -13.02 -33.23
N LYS A 136 -1.71 -11.75 -32.99
CA LYS A 136 -1.72 -11.16 -31.64
C LYS A 136 -2.75 -11.86 -30.76
N PHE A 137 -2.34 -12.21 -29.54
CA PHE A 137 -3.19 -12.77 -28.50
C PHE A 137 -3.17 -11.87 -27.25
N GLU A 138 -4.19 -12.02 -26.41
CA GLU A 138 -4.30 -11.39 -25.10
C GLU A 138 -4.26 -12.46 -24.02
N LEU A 139 -3.59 -12.18 -22.91
CA LEU A 139 -3.51 -13.10 -21.77
C LEU A 139 -4.24 -12.49 -20.58
N HIS A 140 -5.18 -13.24 -20.03
CA HIS A 140 -6.02 -12.86 -18.90
C HIS A 140 -5.78 -13.81 -17.73
N ASP A 141 -5.58 -13.28 -16.53
CA ASP A 141 -5.55 -14.09 -15.31
C ASP A 141 -6.98 -14.28 -14.76
N ASP A 142 -7.13 -15.19 -13.81
CA ASP A 142 -8.40 -15.39 -13.10
C ASP A 142 -8.97 -14.07 -12.53
N LYS A 143 -8.12 -13.17 -12.04
CA LYS A 143 -8.50 -11.85 -11.52
C LYS A 143 -9.09 -10.95 -12.58
N SER A 144 -8.42 -10.80 -13.72
CA SER A 144 -8.89 -9.93 -14.80
C SER A 144 -10.20 -10.44 -15.39
N VAL A 145 -10.38 -11.76 -15.46
CA VAL A 145 -11.65 -12.38 -15.86
C VAL A 145 -12.76 -12.07 -14.86
N LEU A 146 -12.51 -12.19 -13.55
CA LEU A 146 -13.49 -11.81 -12.51
C LEU A 146 -13.84 -10.32 -12.57
N ASP A 147 -12.87 -9.46 -12.89
CA ASP A 147 -13.09 -8.03 -13.07
C ASP A 147 -13.92 -7.71 -14.31
N LEU A 148 -13.66 -8.37 -15.44
CA LEU A 148 -14.45 -8.27 -16.67
C LEU A 148 -15.89 -8.77 -16.48
N MET A 149 -16.08 -9.78 -15.63
CA MET A 149 -17.41 -10.26 -15.24
C MET A 149 -18.12 -9.35 -14.24
N GLU A 150 -17.49 -8.25 -13.81
CA GLU A 150 -17.99 -7.32 -12.80
C GLU A 150 -18.34 -7.99 -11.45
N MET A 151 -17.63 -9.08 -11.12
CA MET A 151 -17.87 -9.82 -9.88
C MET A 151 -17.44 -9.02 -8.64
N HIS A 152 -16.61 -7.99 -8.79
CA HIS A 152 -16.22 -7.10 -7.70
C HIS A 152 -17.28 -6.06 -7.32
N LYS A 153 -18.37 -5.93 -8.09
CA LYS A 153 -19.45 -4.98 -7.75
C LYS A 153 -20.43 -5.58 -6.74
N VAL A 154 -21.01 -4.71 -5.92
CA VAL A 154 -21.94 -5.05 -4.84
C VAL A 154 -23.26 -4.31 -5.05
N GLU A 155 -24.36 -4.82 -4.53
CA GLU A 155 -25.68 -4.20 -4.69
C GLU A 155 -25.84 -2.91 -3.87
N ASP A 156 -25.42 -2.94 -2.60
CA ASP A 156 -25.54 -1.85 -1.64
C ASP A 156 -24.25 -1.68 -0.79
N GLU A 157 -24.15 -0.53 -0.10
CA GLU A 157 -23.03 -0.25 0.82
C GLU A 157 -23.04 -1.18 2.04
N GLU A 158 -24.22 -1.68 2.44
CA GLU A 158 -24.37 -2.56 3.59
C GLU A 158 -23.73 -3.93 3.32
N SER A 159 -23.97 -4.52 2.15
CA SER A 159 -23.32 -5.74 1.70
C SER A 159 -21.80 -5.56 1.59
N LEU A 160 -21.33 -4.36 1.22
CA LEU A 160 -19.89 -4.05 1.20
C LEU A 160 -19.30 -4.00 2.61
N LYS A 161 -20.04 -3.50 3.61
CA LYS A 161 -19.62 -3.55 5.02
C LYS A 161 -19.66 -4.98 5.55
N GLN A 162 -20.68 -5.75 5.19
CA GLN A 162 -20.81 -7.17 5.55
C GLN A 162 -19.75 -8.05 4.86
N ALA A 163 -19.19 -7.60 3.73
CA ALA A 163 -18.06 -8.27 3.11
C ALA A 163 -16.80 -8.23 3.98
N PHE A 164 -16.61 -7.17 4.77
CA PHE A 164 -15.43 -6.94 5.60
C PHE A 164 -15.81 -6.63 7.06
N PRO A 165 -16.45 -7.58 7.78
CA PRO A 165 -16.98 -7.31 9.12
C PRO A 165 -15.90 -6.96 10.14
N ASN A 166 -14.69 -7.51 9.98
CA ASN A 166 -13.56 -7.29 10.89
C ASN A 166 -12.70 -6.08 10.51
N CYS A 167 -12.95 -5.45 9.35
CA CYS A 167 -12.12 -4.36 8.80
C CYS A 167 -12.99 -3.35 8.01
N PRO A 168 -13.85 -2.55 8.68
CA PRO A 168 -14.72 -1.59 8.03
C PRO A 168 -13.96 -0.50 7.25
N GLU A 169 -12.69 -0.25 7.58
CA GLU A 169 -11.82 0.71 6.91
C GLU A 169 -11.59 0.34 5.44
N ILE A 170 -11.62 -0.96 5.10
CA ILE A 170 -11.48 -1.43 3.72
C ILE A 170 -12.70 -1.02 2.90
N SER A 171 -13.91 -1.20 3.44
CA SER A 171 -15.15 -0.78 2.78
C SER A 171 -15.13 0.74 2.52
N SER A 172 -14.72 1.54 3.50
CA SER A 172 -14.57 3.00 3.33
C SER A 172 -13.49 3.38 2.31
N LEU A 173 -12.36 2.66 2.31
CA LEU A 173 -11.28 2.87 1.34
C LEU A 173 -11.76 2.60 -0.09
N LEU A 174 -12.46 1.48 -0.29
CA LEU A 174 -13.00 1.09 -1.59
C LEU A 174 -14.02 2.11 -2.11
N LEU A 175 -14.97 2.54 -1.27
CA LEU A 175 -15.95 3.58 -1.63
C LEU A 175 -15.28 4.91 -2.01
N LYS A 176 -14.26 5.33 -1.26
CA LYS A 176 -13.51 6.56 -1.54
C LYS A 176 -12.74 6.50 -2.85
N LYS A 177 -12.22 5.32 -3.21
CA LYS A 177 -11.40 5.13 -4.42
C LYS A 177 -12.25 4.89 -5.66
N ARG A 178 -13.33 4.13 -5.52
CA ARG A 178 -14.11 3.61 -6.63
C ARG A 178 -15.60 3.52 -6.24
N PRO A 179 -16.36 4.63 -6.34
CA PRO A 179 -17.76 4.66 -5.92
C PRO A 179 -18.68 3.80 -6.80
N ASP A 180 -18.27 3.48 -8.03
CA ASP A 180 -18.96 2.56 -8.96
C ASP A 180 -18.93 1.09 -8.51
N ILE A 181 -18.30 0.78 -7.37
CA ILE A 181 -18.35 -0.55 -6.77
C ILE A 181 -19.77 -0.91 -6.32
N VAL A 182 -20.62 0.06 -5.99
CA VAL A 182 -22.02 -0.16 -5.59
C VAL A 182 -22.94 0.08 -6.79
N ARG A 183 -23.78 -0.90 -7.12
CA ARG A 183 -24.69 -0.86 -8.28
C ARG A 183 -25.86 0.10 -8.08
N LYS A 184 -26.38 0.23 -6.86
CA LYS A 184 -27.42 1.21 -6.52
C LYS A 184 -26.76 2.50 -6.01
N PRO A 185 -27.19 3.69 -6.48
CA PRO A 185 -26.74 4.94 -5.87
C PRO A 185 -27.21 4.99 -4.41
N PRO A 186 -26.51 5.74 -3.53
CA PRO A 186 -26.94 5.91 -2.15
C PRO A 186 -28.38 6.45 -2.15
N SER A 187 -29.26 5.79 -1.39
CA SER A 187 -30.61 6.30 -1.15
C SER A 187 -30.49 7.67 -0.50
N SER A 188 -30.76 8.72 -1.26
CA SER A 188 -30.88 10.09 -0.77
C SER A 188 -31.88 10.11 0.38
N SER A 189 -31.38 10.25 1.60
CA SER A 189 -32.15 10.55 2.81
C SER A 189 -31.86 11.98 3.21
#